data_AF-A0A9X8EBG4-F1
#
_entry.id   AF-A0A9X8EBG4-F1
#
_cell.length_a   1.000
_cell.length_b   1.000
_cell.length_c   1.000
_cell.angle_alpha   90.00
_cell.angle_beta   90.00
_cell.angle_gamma   90.00
#
_symmetry.space_group_name_H-M   'P 1'
#
loop_
_entity.id
_entity.type
_entity.pdbx_description
1 polymer ?
#
loop_
_entity_poly.entity_id
_entity_poly.type
_entity_poly.pdbx_seq_one_letter_code
_entity_poly.pdbx_strand_id
1 'polypeptide(L)'
;MPRHLWTPLHPWRLDISLIGNHVPVMRSTPPSPPSSSLTLSFHNGLYHDLDLPSPHAFVLFNPGLGHPALRSQWRPTLARVLESHRPILLTSFSDEDLQRDVRVLETAGRRIDIAENPFGSTKASIDPMHLVAAPVHSNRFVCVVH
;
A
#
# COMPACT_ATOMS: atom_id res chain seq x y z
N MET A 1 -33.58 28.68 6.81
CA MET A 1 -33.64 27.19 6.80
C MET A 1 -32.97 26.66 8.07
N PRO A 2 -33.54 25.67 8.78
CA PRO A 2 -32.97 25.15 10.01
C PRO A 2 -31.64 24.40 9.77
N ARG A 3 -30.61 24.69 10.58
CA ARG A 3 -29.27 24.08 10.48
C ARG A 3 -29.25 22.55 10.65
N HIS A 4 -30.27 21.95 11.26
CA HIS A 4 -30.35 20.50 11.50
C HIS A 4 -30.76 19.67 10.27
N LEU A 5 -31.21 20.30 9.18
CA LEU A 5 -31.49 19.62 7.91
C LEU A 5 -30.23 19.44 7.04
N TRP A 6 -29.08 19.93 7.51
CA TRP A 6 -27.78 19.83 6.87
C TRP A 6 -26.86 18.84 7.57
N THR A 7 -27.39 17.76 8.17
CA THR A 7 -26.54 16.61 8.50
C THR A 7 -25.82 16.23 7.21
N PRO A 8 -24.49 16.33 7.14
CA PRO A 8 -23.82 16.13 5.87
C PRO A 8 -24.05 14.69 5.45
N LEU A 9 -24.64 14.53 4.27
CA LEU A 9 -24.78 13.28 3.54
C LEU A 9 -23.38 12.74 3.25
N HIS A 10 -22.78 12.07 4.21
CA HIS A 10 -21.57 11.29 4.00
C HIS A 10 -21.93 9.82 4.24
N PRO A 11 -22.46 9.11 3.23
CA PRO A 11 -22.83 7.70 3.37
C PRO A 11 -21.62 6.78 3.58
N TRP A 12 -20.40 7.29 3.36
CA TRP A 12 -19.16 6.52 3.43
C TRP A 12 -18.28 7.04 4.55
N ARG A 13 -17.81 6.12 5.39
CA ARG A 13 -16.75 6.33 6.37
C ARG A 13 -15.54 5.55 5.91
N LEU A 14 -14.41 6.24 5.70
CA LEU A 14 -13.17 5.64 5.23
C LEU A 14 -12.14 5.70 6.34
N ASP A 15 -11.65 4.53 6.75
CA ASP A 15 -10.60 4.41 7.76
C ASP A 15 -9.32 3.95 7.06
N ILE A 16 -8.31 4.81 7.05
CA ILE A 16 -7.01 4.55 6.40
C ILE A 16 -5.94 4.39 7.47
N SER A 17 -5.20 3.28 7.39
CA SER A 17 -4.03 3.02 8.24
C SER A 17 -2.78 3.05 7.38
N LEU A 18 -1.91 4.02 7.62
CA LEU A 18 -0.58 4.10 7.03
C LEU A 18 0.39 3.30 7.91
N ILE A 19 1.03 2.30 7.33
CA ILE A 19 1.84 1.31 8.05
C ILE A 19 3.22 1.20 7.40
N GLY A 20 4.28 1.26 8.20
CA GLY A 20 5.64 1.00 7.75
C GLY A 20 6.71 1.48 8.72
N ASN A 21 7.92 0.94 8.59
CA ASN A 21 9.06 1.28 9.48
C ASN A 21 9.48 2.76 9.42
N HIS A 22 9.14 3.44 8.32
CA HIS A 22 9.43 4.86 8.11
C HIS A 22 8.21 5.75 8.32
N VAL A 23 7.05 5.19 8.67
CA VAL A 23 5.86 5.97 8.97
C VAL A 23 6.10 6.68 10.31
N PRO A 24 5.99 8.03 10.35
CA PRO A 24 6.18 8.77 11.58
C PRO A 24 5.05 8.47 12.56
N VAL A 25 5.40 8.26 13.83
CA VAL A 25 4.41 8.19 14.91
C VAL A 25 3.94 9.62 15.18
N MET A 26 2.87 10.04 14.51
CA MET A 26 2.22 11.30 14.86
C MET A 26 1.49 11.12 16.18
N ARG A 27 1.81 11.98 17.17
CA ARG A 27 1.00 12.09 18.39
C ARG A 27 -0.44 12.33 17.96
N SER A 28 -1.37 11.57 18.53
CA SER A 28 -2.78 11.62 18.17
C SER A 28 -3.25 13.08 18.12
N THR A 29 -3.66 13.52 16.93
CA THR A 29 -4.48 14.72 16.82
C THR A 29 -5.73 14.46 17.69
N PRO A 30 -6.27 15.46 18.42
CA PRO A 30 -7.51 15.29 19.15
C PRO A 30 -8.55 14.60 18.25
N PRO A 31 -9.39 13.70 18.81
CA PRO A 31 -10.31 12.90 18.02
C PRO A 31 -11.09 13.80 17.07
N SER A 32 -11.07 13.45 15.79
CA SER A 32 -11.86 14.14 14.78
C SER A 32 -13.31 14.25 15.27
N PRO A 33 -13.99 15.39 15.04
CA PRO A 33 -15.39 15.50 15.42
C PRO A 33 -16.18 14.33 14.80
N PRO A 34 -17.25 13.85 15.46
CA PRO A 34 -18.01 12.64 15.07
C PRO A 34 -18.64 12.68 13.65
N SER A 35 -18.45 13.78 12.93
CA SER A 35 -18.89 14.05 11.56
C SER A 35 -17.81 13.82 10.48
N SER A 36 -16.58 13.40 10.83
CA SER A 36 -15.55 13.16 9.81
C SER A 36 -15.80 11.86 9.02
N SER A 37 -15.89 11.98 7.71
CA SER A 37 -16.02 10.85 6.77
C SER A 37 -14.69 10.10 6.53
N LEU A 38 -13.59 10.60 7.07
CA LEU A 38 -12.24 10.06 6.91
C LEU A 38 -11.51 10.00 8.26
N THR A 39 -11.00 8.83 8.61
CA THR A 39 -10.08 8.62 9.72
C THR A 39 -8.72 8.22 9.15
N LEU A 40 -7.64 8.81 9.68
CA LEU A 40 -6.28 8.47 9.28
C LEU A 40 -5.48 8.08 10.52
N SER A 41 -4.83 6.91 10.47
CA SER A 41 -3.96 6.40 11.52
C SER A 41 -2.58 6.05 10.98
N PHE A 42 -1.56 6.13 11.84
CA PHE A 42 -0.16 6.00 11.46
C PHE A 42 0.50 5.01 12.42
N HIS A 43 1.06 3.93 11.85
CA HIS A 43 1.63 2.84 12.62
C HIS A 43 3.06 2.61 12.16
N ASN A 44 4.00 2.75 13.10
CA ASN A 44 5.40 2.42 12.86
C ASN A 44 5.60 0.91 13.06
N GLY A 45 6.11 0.23 12.04
CA GLY A 45 6.31 -1.21 12.03
C GLY A 45 5.76 -1.88 10.78
N LEU A 46 5.98 -3.19 10.66
CA LEU A 46 5.41 -4.01 9.59
C LEU A 46 4.04 -4.55 10.02
N TYR A 47 3.16 -4.77 9.04
CA TYR A 47 1.78 -5.19 9.32
C TYR A 47 1.68 -6.46 10.18
N HIS A 48 2.60 -7.41 10.04
CA HIS A 48 2.58 -8.66 10.82
C HIS A 48 2.99 -8.49 12.29
N ASP A 49 3.61 -7.37 12.65
CA ASP A 49 4.02 -7.06 14.02
C ASP A 49 2.95 -6.25 14.78
N LEU A 50 1.90 -5.82 14.08
CA LEU A 50 0.90 -4.90 14.59
C LEU A 50 -0.41 -5.63 14.88
N ASP A 51 -1.04 -5.31 16.00
CA ASP A 51 -2.38 -5.79 16.35
C ASP A 51 -3.43 -4.78 15.85
N LEU A 52 -3.80 -4.92 14.57
CA LEU A 52 -4.75 -4.05 13.90
C LEU A 52 -5.97 -4.83 13.37
N PRO A 53 -7.16 -4.20 13.32
CA PRO A 53 -8.30 -4.79 12.64
C PRO A 53 -7.97 -5.11 11.17
N SER A 54 -8.48 -6.24 10.68
CA SER A 54 -8.30 -6.63 9.27
C SER A 54 -8.96 -5.58 8.35
N PRO A 55 -8.21 -4.96 7.42
CA PRO A 55 -8.76 -3.97 6.52
C PRO A 55 -9.60 -4.65 5.43
N HIS A 56 -10.43 -3.86 4.75
CA HIS A 56 -11.22 -4.35 3.61
C HIS A 56 -10.38 -4.57 2.34
N ALA A 57 -9.23 -3.92 2.24
CA ALA A 57 -8.28 -4.05 1.13
C ALA A 57 -6.87 -3.64 1.60
N PHE A 58 -5.85 -4.11 0.88
CA PHE A 58 -4.46 -3.75 1.11
C PHE A 58 -3.91 -2.93 -0.04
N VAL A 59 -3.09 -1.92 0.28
CA VAL A 59 -2.28 -1.18 -0.70
C VAL A 59 -0.82 -1.31 -0.31
N LEU A 60 -0.03 -1.99 -1.14
CA LEU A 60 1.39 -2.23 -0.95
C LEU A 60 2.17 -1.33 -1.92
N PHE A 61 2.80 -0.30 -1.38
CA PHE A 61 3.53 0.68 -2.18
C PHE A 61 5.00 0.26 -2.34
N ASN A 62 5.36 -0.25 -3.52
CA ASN A 62 6.70 -0.73 -3.87
C ASN A 62 7.31 -1.62 -2.76
N PRO A 63 6.62 -2.69 -2.33
CA PRO A 63 7.04 -3.48 -1.17
C PRO A 63 8.33 -4.27 -1.41
N GLY A 64 8.64 -4.61 -2.67
CA GLY A 64 9.78 -5.45 -3.02
C GLY A 64 9.63 -6.88 -2.46
N LEU A 65 8.46 -7.50 -2.66
CA LEU A 65 8.17 -8.87 -2.24
C LEU A 65 9.20 -9.87 -2.77
N GLY A 66 9.64 -9.68 -4.01
CA GLY A 66 10.68 -10.49 -4.65
C GLY A 66 12.09 -9.90 -4.59
N HIS A 67 12.27 -8.71 -4.01
CA HIS A 67 13.57 -8.04 -3.98
C HIS A 67 14.54 -8.75 -3.00
N PRO A 68 15.78 -9.10 -3.40
CA PRO A 68 16.69 -9.91 -2.57
C PRO A 68 16.92 -9.37 -1.15
N ALA A 69 17.01 -8.05 -1.01
CA ALA A 69 17.24 -7.39 0.28
C ALA A 69 15.98 -7.29 1.16
N LEU A 70 14.77 -7.32 0.57
CA LEU A 70 13.52 -7.00 1.27
C LEU A 70 12.62 -8.23 1.47
N ARG A 71 12.70 -9.23 0.59
CA ARG A 71 11.83 -10.42 0.58
C ARG A 71 11.73 -11.14 1.93
N SER A 72 12.85 -11.24 2.66
CA SER A 72 12.90 -11.94 3.95
C SER A 72 12.07 -11.22 5.00
N GLN A 73 12.20 -9.90 5.04
CA GLN A 73 11.47 -9.02 5.95
C GLN A 73 9.97 -8.96 5.61
N TRP A 74 9.63 -8.97 4.32
CA TRP A 74 8.23 -8.88 3.87
C TRP A 74 7.47 -10.21 3.90
N ARG A 75 8.16 -11.34 3.92
CA ARG A 75 7.53 -12.67 3.88
C ARG A 75 6.42 -12.87 4.94
N PRO A 76 6.58 -12.49 6.23
CA PRO A 76 5.52 -12.66 7.21
C PRO A 76 4.33 -11.72 6.97
N THR A 77 4.58 -10.48 6.50
CA THR A 77 3.49 -9.56 6.07
C THR A 77 2.69 -10.19 4.94
N LEU A 78 3.38 -10.68 3.91
CA LEU A 78 2.74 -11.26 2.74
C LEU A 78 1.85 -12.46 3.12
N ALA A 79 2.33 -13.34 4.01
CA ALA A 79 1.54 -14.46 4.50
C ALA A 79 0.21 -13.98 5.13
N ARG A 80 0.26 -13.02 6.07
CA ARG A 80 -0.94 -12.45 6.71
C ARG A 80 -1.88 -11.77 5.71
N VAL A 81 -1.32 -11.07 4.73
CA VAL A 81 -2.11 -10.38 3.69
C VAL A 81 -2.81 -11.40 2.79
N LEU A 82 -2.14 -12.49 2.39
CA LEU A 82 -2.74 -13.53 1.55
C LEU A 82 -3.81 -14.34 2.32
N GLU A 83 -3.55 -14.69 3.58
CA GLU A 83 -4.51 -15.36 4.47
C GLU A 83 -5.80 -14.56 4.68
N SER A 84 -5.74 -13.23 4.56
CA SER A 84 -6.93 -12.37 4.72
C SER A 84 -7.96 -12.54 3.59
N HIS A 85 -7.55 -13.09 2.44
CA HIS A 85 -8.34 -13.15 1.21
C HIS A 85 -8.90 -11.79 0.76
N ARG A 86 -8.29 -10.68 1.19
CA ARG A 86 -8.69 -9.34 0.78
C ARG A 86 -8.03 -8.94 -0.54
N PRO A 87 -8.68 -8.06 -1.33
CA PRO A 87 -8.06 -7.48 -2.51
C PRO A 87 -6.75 -6.77 -2.15
N ILE A 88 -5.74 -6.93 -3.02
CA ILE A 88 -4.43 -6.28 -2.86
C ILE A 88 -4.17 -5.42 -4.09
N LEU A 89 -3.81 -4.16 -3.85
CA LEU A 89 -3.22 -3.27 -4.84
C LEU A 89 -1.72 -3.16 -4.55
N LEU A 90 -0.90 -3.59 -5.50
CA LEU A 90 0.56 -3.52 -5.45
C LEU A 90 1.02 -2.47 -6.46
N THR A 91 1.97 -1.62 -6.08
CA THR A 91 2.77 -0.85 -7.04
C THR A 91 4.20 -1.38 -7.10
N SER A 92 4.84 -1.26 -8.25
CA SER A 92 6.24 -1.66 -8.44
C SER A 92 7.10 -0.51 -8.93
N PHE A 93 8.36 -0.51 -8.51
CA PHE A 93 9.31 0.54 -8.83
C PHE A 93 9.77 0.48 -10.30
N SER A 94 10.12 -0.71 -10.78
CA SER A 94 10.53 -0.99 -12.17
C SER A 94 9.78 -2.20 -12.73
N ASP A 95 9.94 -2.48 -14.03
CA ASP A 95 9.42 -3.72 -14.65
C ASP A 95 10.10 -4.94 -14.03
N GLU A 96 11.40 -4.88 -13.76
CA GLU A 96 12.11 -5.98 -13.11
C GLU A 96 11.54 -6.28 -11.71
N ASP A 97 11.26 -5.25 -10.91
CA ASP A 97 10.65 -5.42 -9.60
C ASP A 97 9.24 -5.99 -9.69
N LEU A 98 8.45 -5.55 -10.68
CA LEU A 98 7.13 -6.11 -10.96
C LEU A 98 7.25 -7.62 -11.26
N GLN A 99 8.14 -8.03 -12.16
CA GLN A 99 8.32 -9.44 -12.50
C GLN A 99 8.73 -10.29 -11.29
N ARG A 100 9.59 -9.75 -10.42
CA ARG A 100 9.97 -10.43 -9.17
C ARG A 100 8.81 -10.56 -8.21
N ASP A 101 8.02 -9.50 -8.01
CA ASP A 101 6.87 -9.51 -7.11
C ASP A 101 5.76 -10.43 -7.61
N VAL A 102 5.48 -10.44 -8.92
CA VAL A 102 4.48 -11.31 -9.56
C VAL A 102 4.85 -12.77 -9.37
N ARG A 103 6.12 -13.17 -9.60
CA ARG A 103 6.56 -14.56 -9.36
C ARG A 103 6.31 -15.03 -7.94
N VAL A 104 6.45 -14.13 -6.95
CA VAL A 104 6.12 -14.46 -5.56
C VAL A 104 4.61 -14.64 -5.40
N LEU A 105 3.81 -13.75 -5.98
CA LEU A 105 2.35 -13.78 -5.88
C LEU A 105 1.68 -14.93 -6.65
N GLU A 106 2.25 -15.36 -7.78
CA GLU A 106 1.75 -16.50 -8.57
C GLU A 106 1.73 -17.79 -7.76
N THR A 107 2.66 -17.96 -6.82
CA THR A 107 2.67 -19.11 -5.90
C THR A 107 1.46 -19.15 -4.95
N ALA A 108 0.73 -18.04 -4.81
CA ALA A 108 -0.46 -17.96 -3.97
C ALA A 108 -1.75 -18.43 -4.70
N GLY A 109 -1.69 -18.74 -6.00
CA GLY A 109 -2.84 -19.25 -6.75
C GLY A 109 -4.00 -18.25 -6.94
N ARG A 110 -3.74 -16.95 -6.75
CA ARG A 110 -4.74 -15.88 -6.93
C ARG A 110 -4.69 -15.31 -8.34
N ARG A 111 -5.81 -14.76 -8.80
CA ARG A 111 -5.85 -14.04 -10.09
C ARG A 111 -5.12 -12.71 -9.95
N ILE A 112 -4.22 -12.44 -10.89
CA ILE A 112 -3.39 -11.24 -10.93
C ILE A 112 -3.66 -10.48 -12.22
N ASP A 113 -4.00 -9.19 -12.11
CA ASP A 113 -4.09 -8.27 -13.25
C ASP A 113 -2.98 -7.22 -13.17
N ILE A 114 -2.29 -6.97 -14.28
CA ILE A 114 -1.15 -6.06 -14.35
C ILE A 114 -1.45 -4.96 -15.36
N ALA A 115 -1.11 -3.71 -15.05
CA ALA A 115 -1.21 -2.58 -15.95
C ALA A 115 -0.11 -1.54 -15.69
N GLU A 116 0.08 -0.62 -16.64
CA GLU A 116 0.79 0.62 -16.34
C GLU A 116 -0.01 1.45 -15.34
N ASN A 117 0.68 2.09 -14.40
CA ASN A 117 0.05 2.95 -13.42
C ASN A 117 -0.21 4.34 -14.03
N PRO A 118 -1.47 4.77 -14.21
CA PRO A 118 -1.78 6.10 -14.72
C PRO A 118 -1.35 7.22 -13.76
N PHE A 119 -1.04 6.88 -12.50
CA PHE A 119 -0.52 7.78 -11.48
C PHE A 119 0.96 7.51 -11.17
N GLY A 120 1.69 6.91 -12.11
CA GLY A 120 3.12 6.66 -11.97
C GLY A 120 3.94 7.95 -11.82
N SER A 121 5.14 7.85 -11.25
CA SER A 121 5.98 9.02 -11.00
C SER A 121 6.42 9.68 -12.31
N THR A 122 6.13 10.98 -12.44
CA THR A 122 6.70 11.81 -13.52
C THR A 122 8.15 12.17 -13.26
N LYS A 123 8.63 12.00 -12.02
CA LYS A 123 10.01 12.26 -11.63
C LYS A 123 10.90 11.06 -11.97
N ALA A 124 11.84 11.28 -12.89
CA ALA A 124 12.94 10.36 -13.13
C ALA A 124 13.91 10.37 -11.93
N SER A 125 14.39 9.20 -11.55
CA SER A 125 15.37 9.01 -10.48
C SER A 125 16.52 8.14 -11.00
N ILE A 126 17.72 8.39 -10.51
CA ILE A 126 18.87 7.50 -10.77
C ILE A 126 18.90 6.50 -9.64
N ASP A 127 18.96 5.21 -9.98
CA ASP A 127 19.18 4.17 -8.98
C ASP A 127 20.61 4.31 -8.44
N PRO A 128 20.80 4.59 -7.13
CA PRO A 128 22.13 4.72 -6.55
C PRO A 128 22.97 3.43 -6.65
N MET A 129 22.34 2.27 -6.81
CA MET A 129 23.03 1.00 -7.05
C MET A 129 23.41 0.76 -8.51
N HIS A 130 22.84 1.55 -9.43
CA HIS A 130 23.08 1.46 -10.87
C HIS A 130 23.27 2.85 -11.48
N LEU A 131 24.27 3.58 -11.00
CA LEU A 131 24.58 4.97 -11.40
C LEU A 131 24.81 5.17 -12.91
N VAL A 132 25.14 4.10 -13.64
CA VAL A 132 25.40 4.11 -15.09
C VAL A 132 24.17 3.72 -15.91
N ALA A 133 23.07 3.32 -15.26
CA ALA A 133 21.84 2.93 -15.92
C ALA A 133 20.98 4.14 -16.32
N ALA A 134 20.05 3.92 -17.24
CA ALA A 134 19.07 4.93 -17.62
C ALA A 134 18.23 5.36 -16.40
N PRO A 135 17.82 6.65 -16.32
CA PRO A 135 16.92 7.11 -15.27
C PRO A 135 15.63 6.30 -15.25
N VAL A 136 15.19 5.92 -14.07
CA VAL A 136 13.98 5.12 -13.83
C VAL A 136 12.85 5.99 -13.30
N HIS A 137 11.64 5.71 -13.76
CA HIS A 137 10.42 6.30 -13.22
C HIS A 137 9.81 5.31 -12.23
N SER A 138 9.82 5.67 -10.96
CA SER A 138 9.25 4.82 -9.91
C SER A 138 7.73 4.71 -10.05
N ASN A 139 7.15 3.69 -9.40
CA ASN A 139 5.69 3.49 -9.35
C ASN A 139 5.06 3.37 -10.75
N ARG A 140 5.80 2.85 -11.73
CA ARG A 140 5.35 2.81 -13.13
C ARG A 140 4.29 1.75 -13.39
N PHE A 141 4.28 0.68 -12.61
CA PHE A 141 3.38 -0.45 -12.80
C PHE A 141 2.50 -0.67 -11.58
N VAL A 142 1.30 -1.18 -11.84
CA VAL A 142 0.32 -1.56 -10.84
C VAL A 142 -0.14 -2.99 -11.07
N CYS A 143 -0.39 -3.69 -9.99
CA CYS A 143 -0.81 -5.09 -9.97
C CYS A 143 -1.97 -5.23 -8.98
N VAL A 144 -3.06 -5.85 -9.43
CA VAL A 144 -4.26 -6.12 -8.64
C VAL A 144 -4.37 -7.62 -8.41
N VAL A 145 -4.43 -8.02 -7.14
CA VAL A 145 -4.61 -9.41 -6.74
C VAL A 145 -6.03 -9.60 -6.18
N HIS A 146 -6.79 -10.48 -6.81
CA HIS A 146 -8.21 -10.77 -6.51
C HIS A 146 -8.37 -11.91 -5.52
#